data_AF-A0A1F9AYA5-F1
#
_entry.id   AF-A0A1F9AYA5-F1
#
_cell.length_a   1.000
_cell.length_b   1.000
_cell.length_c   1.000
_cell.angle_alpha   90.00
_cell.angle_beta   90.00
_cell.angle_gamma   90.00
#
_symmetry.space_group_name_H-M   'P 1'
#
loop_
_entity.id
_entity.type
_entity.pdbx_description
1 polymer ?
#
loop_
_entity_poly.entity_id
_entity_poly.type
_entity_poly.pdbx_seq_one_letter_code
_entity_poly.pdbx_strand_id
1 'polypeptide(L)'
;MKDEMRADYPDQEMTDTLIRMLRSEEMADCFTRRPDREVRKEQEFSDGDGRLFRMDRLIMDRDKVTVVDYKTGKDRGAEKGYEAQLRNYMKILRGVYPERRVEGVIAYIDLGEVTRIT
;
A
#
# COMPACT_ATOMS: atom_id res chain seq x y z
N MET A 1 -19.93 10.90 -18.72
CA MET A 1 -18.89 9.87 -18.84
C MET A 1 -18.56 9.37 -17.44
N LYS A 2 -19.20 8.27 -17.04
CA LYS A 2 -18.94 7.54 -15.79
C LYS A 2 -19.06 6.07 -16.19
N ASP A 3 -18.00 5.53 -16.77
CA ASP A 3 -17.98 4.10 -17.11
C ASP A 3 -16.54 3.59 -17.30
N GLU A 4 -15.65 3.91 -16.36
CA GLU A 4 -14.26 3.45 -16.37
C GLU A 4 -13.83 2.90 -15.01
N MET A 5 -14.62 2.01 -14.39
CA MET A 5 -14.09 1.08 -13.36
C MET A 5 -15.08 0.02 -12.85
N ARG A 6 -16.02 -0.47 -13.68
CA ARG A 6 -16.85 -1.61 -13.25
C ARG A 6 -16.30 -2.90 -13.85
N ALA A 7 -15.29 -3.44 -13.18
CA ALA A 7 -14.98 -4.85 -13.37
C ALA A 7 -16.11 -5.65 -12.71
N ASP A 8 -16.83 -6.44 -13.52
CA ASP A 8 -17.92 -7.30 -13.09
C ASP A 8 -17.32 -8.57 -12.46
N TYR A 9 -16.70 -8.39 -11.28
CA TYR A 9 -16.24 -9.53 -10.49
C TYR A 9 -17.44 -10.15 -9.79
N PRO A 10 -17.75 -11.45 -9.97
CA PRO A 10 -18.71 -12.11 -9.11
C PRO A 10 -18.21 -11.98 -7.66
N ASP A 11 -19.05 -11.42 -6.78
CA ASP A 11 -18.68 -10.99 -5.41
C ASP A 11 -17.89 -12.05 -4.61
N GLN A 12 -18.15 -13.33 -4.86
CA GLN A 12 -17.46 -14.45 -4.21
C GLN A 12 -16.00 -14.61 -4.67
N GLU A 13 -15.71 -14.51 -5.97
CA GLU A 13 -14.35 -14.70 -6.51
C GLU A 13 -13.40 -13.59 -6.05
N MET A 14 -13.91 -12.35 -5.99
CA MET A 14 -13.20 -11.22 -5.42
C MET A 14 -12.94 -11.41 -3.92
N THR A 15 -13.94 -11.87 -3.18
CA THR A 15 -13.80 -12.15 -1.75
C THR A 15 -12.73 -13.22 -1.49
N ASP A 16 -12.73 -14.30 -2.26
CA ASP A 16 -11.76 -15.39 -2.12
C ASP A 16 -10.33 -14.91 -2.46
N THR A 17 -10.20 -14.09 -3.51
CA THR A 17 -8.92 -13.49 -3.91
C THR A 17 -8.38 -12.58 -2.82
N LEU A 18 -9.22 -11.71 -2.25
CA LEU A 18 -8.83 -10.83 -1.14
C LEU A 18 -8.44 -11.63 0.10
N ILE A 19 -9.23 -12.63 0.50
CA ILE A 19 -8.94 -13.46 1.68
C ILE A 19 -7.60 -14.18 1.49
N ARG A 20 -7.35 -14.75 0.32
CA ARG A 20 -6.08 -15.42 0.01
C ARG A 20 -4.91 -14.46 0.14
N MET A 21 -5.01 -13.28 -0.45
CA MET A 21 -3.93 -12.28 -0.42
C MET A 21 -3.68 -11.75 0.98
N LEU A 22 -4.73 -11.38 1.71
CA LEU A 22 -4.62 -10.81 3.06
C LEU A 22 -4.10 -11.81 4.11
N ARG A 23 -4.24 -13.11 3.84
CA ARG A 23 -3.72 -14.21 4.67
C ARG A 23 -2.37 -14.76 4.20
N SER A 24 -1.82 -14.25 3.11
CA SER A 24 -0.48 -14.63 2.65
C SER A 24 0.57 -14.32 3.73
N GLU A 25 1.62 -15.13 3.82
CA GLU A 25 2.73 -14.88 4.75
C GLU A 25 3.37 -13.51 4.45
N GLU A 26 3.41 -13.15 3.18
CA GLU A 26 3.94 -11.90 2.67
C GLU A 26 3.09 -10.69 3.08
N MET A 27 1.79 -10.81 3.38
CA MET A 27 0.97 -9.68 3.87
C MET A 27 0.62 -9.78 5.35
N ALA A 28 0.81 -10.94 5.99
CA ALA A 28 0.40 -11.17 7.38
C ALA A 28 0.94 -10.11 8.36
N ASP A 29 2.20 -9.71 8.20
CA ASP A 29 2.80 -8.63 9.02
C ASP A 29 2.04 -7.31 8.91
N CYS A 30 1.44 -7.01 7.74
CA CYS A 30 0.73 -5.75 7.51
C CYS A 30 -0.66 -5.69 8.19
N PHE A 31 -1.18 -6.83 8.64
CA PHE A 31 -2.52 -6.94 9.26
C PHE A 31 -2.48 -7.46 10.70
N THR A 32 -1.33 -7.95 11.17
CA THR A 32 -1.14 -8.42 12.54
C THR A 32 -1.28 -7.24 13.52
N ARG A 33 -2.12 -7.42 14.55
CA ARG A 33 -2.21 -6.44 15.64
C ARG A 33 -1.00 -6.57 16.56
N ARG A 34 -0.42 -5.44 16.95
CA ARG A 34 0.68 -5.35 17.93
C ARG A 34 0.36 -4.27 18.95
N PRO A 35 0.84 -4.37 20.20
CA PRO A 35 0.85 -3.25 21.12
C PRO A 35 1.51 -2.03 20.46
N ASP A 36 0.96 -0.85 20.68
CA ASP A 36 1.49 0.44 20.21
C ASP A 36 1.60 0.62 18.67
N ARG A 37 1.09 -0.34 17.88
CA ARG A 37 0.95 -0.19 16.44
C ARG A 37 -0.26 0.69 16.12
N GLU A 38 -0.02 1.77 15.40
CA GLU A 38 -1.07 2.59 14.83
C GLU A 38 -1.22 2.27 13.33
N VAL A 39 -2.46 2.11 12.87
CA VAL A 39 -2.77 1.93 11.44
C VAL A 39 -3.62 3.10 10.98
N ARG A 40 -3.12 3.84 9.99
CA ARG A 40 -3.89 4.87 9.29
C ARG A 40 -4.25 4.38 7.90
N LYS A 41 -5.40 4.79 7.42
CA LYS A 41 -5.88 4.49 6.07
C LYS A 41 -6.16 5.80 5.37
N GLU A 42 -5.92 5.84 4.07
CA GLU A 42 -6.29 6.99 3.24
C GLU A 42 -5.73 8.32 3.77
N GLN A 43 -4.55 8.28 4.39
CA GLN A 43 -3.96 9.44 5.04
C GLN A 43 -3.29 10.32 4.00
N GLU A 44 -3.59 11.62 4.05
CA GLU A 44 -2.98 12.63 3.20
C GLU A 44 -1.69 13.19 3.84
N PHE A 45 -0.70 13.43 2.98
CA PHE A 45 0.56 14.12 3.27
C PHE A 45 0.83 15.14 2.18
N SER A 46 1.53 16.21 2.53
CA SER A 46 2.12 17.11 1.54
C SER A 46 3.59 16.78 1.31
N ASP A 47 4.07 16.96 0.08
CA ASP A 47 5.52 17.08 -0.17
C ASP A 47 6.03 18.50 0.17
N GLY A 48 7.33 18.72 -0.03
CA GLY A 48 7.95 20.02 0.19
C GLY A 48 7.47 21.13 -0.76
N ASP A 49 6.79 20.77 -1.86
CA ASP A 49 6.20 21.72 -2.81
C ASP A 49 4.71 22.01 -2.48
N GLY A 50 4.17 21.40 -1.42
CA GLY A 50 2.77 21.53 -1.01
C GLY A 50 1.80 20.67 -1.82
N ARG A 51 2.28 19.73 -2.65
CA ARG A 51 1.41 18.79 -3.37
C ARG A 51 0.90 17.72 -2.41
N LEU A 52 -0.39 17.42 -2.49
CA LEU A 52 -1.03 16.41 -1.64
C LEU A 52 -0.90 15.01 -2.25
N PHE A 53 -0.59 14.05 -1.40
CA PHE A 53 -0.49 12.63 -1.70
C PHE A 53 -1.28 11.85 -0.67
N ARG A 54 -2.10 10.91 -1.14
CA ARG A 54 -2.94 10.07 -0.29
C ARG A 54 -2.44 8.63 -0.35
N MET A 55 -2.11 8.09 0.81
CA MET A 55 -1.58 6.74 0.95
C MET A 55 -2.67 5.80 1.44
N ASP A 56 -2.89 4.68 0.76
CA ASP A 56 -3.96 3.72 1.06
C ASP A 56 -3.88 3.22 2.51
N ARG A 57 -2.66 2.85 2.96
CA ARG A 57 -2.44 2.35 4.30
C ARG A 57 -1.04 2.65 4.82
N LEU A 58 -1.00 3.12 6.05
CA LEU A 58 0.21 3.29 6.84
C LEU A 58 0.16 2.45 8.09
N ILE A 59 1.27 1.78 8.38
CA ILE A 59 1.48 0.98 9.57
C ILE A 59 2.64 1.60 10.31
N MET A 60 2.35 2.13 11.48
CA MET A 60 3.31 2.86 12.29
C MET A 60 3.60 2.03 13.53
N ASP A 61 4.76 1.39 13.51
CA ASP A 61 5.38 0.76 14.66
C ASP A 61 6.32 1.77 15.35
N ARG A 62 6.91 1.36 16.49
CA ARG A 62 7.77 2.24 17.30
C ARG A 62 8.97 2.81 16.54
N ASP A 63 9.63 1.98 15.74
CA ASP A 63 10.89 2.26 15.04
C ASP A 63 10.74 2.22 13.51
N LYS A 64 9.52 2.01 13.02
CA LYS A 64 9.25 1.76 11.60
C LYS A 64 7.91 2.34 11.15
N VAL A 65 7.89 2.88 9.93
CA VAL A 65 6.68 3.21 9.19
C VAL A 65 6.66 2.43 7.89
N THR A 66 5.62 1.64 7.68
CA THR A 66 5.41 0.90 6.43
C THR A 66 4.22 1.50 5.68
N VAL A 67 4.43 1.91 4.43
CA VAL A 67 3.36 2.32 3.52
C VAL A 67 3.00 1.16 2.59
N VAL A 68 1.71 0.91 2.43
CA VAL A 68 1.17 -0.11 1.52
C VAL A 68 0.33 0.57 0.45
N ASP A 69 0.56 0.19 -0.80
CA ASP A 69 -0.16 0.64 -1.99
C ASP A 69 -0.75 -0.60 -2.69
N TYR A 70 -2.08 -0.63 -2.87
CA TYR A 70 -2.76 -1.80 -3.43
C TYR A 70 -2.96 -1.62 -4.94
N LYS A 71 -2.65 -2.68 -5.70
CA LYS A 71 -2.88 -2.71 -7.16
C LYS A 71 -3.81 -3.86 -7.52
N THR A 72 -4.84 -3.54 -8.28
CA THR A 72 -5.75 -4.50 -8.90
C THR A 72 -5.45 -4.62 -10.39
N GLY A 73 -5.98 -5.68 -11.01
CA GLY A 73 -5.68 -6.05 -12.38
C GLY A 73 -4.38 -6.84 -12.52
N LYS A 74 -4.16 -7.37 -13.72
CA LYS A 74 -3.03 -8.25 -14.05
C LYS A 74 -1.99 -7.57 -14.95
N ASP A 75 -2.22 -6.32 -15.32
CA ASP A 75 -1.32 -5.58 -16.21
C ASP A 75 -0.09 -5.05 -15.45
N ARG A 76 1.09 -5.44 -15.93
CA ARG A 76 2.38 -4.98 -15.40
C ARG A 76 2.96 -3.78 -16.13
N GLY A 77 2.30 -3.28 -17.18
CA GLY A 77 2.78 -2.15 -17.97
C GLY A 77 3.07 -0.89 -17.15
N ALA A 78 2.41 -0.75 -15.99
CA ALA A 78 2.56 0.40 -15.09
C ALA A 78 3.50 0.15 -13.88
N GLU A 79 4.18 -0.99 -13.79
CA GLU A 79 5.00 -1.40 -12.63
C GLU A 79 6.05 -0.33 -12.25
N LYS A 80 6.77 0.21 -13.24
CA LYS A 80 7.75 1.30 -13.00
C LYS A 80 7.11 2.56 -12.41
N GLY A 81 5.87 2.87 -12.81
CA GLY A 81 5.11 3.99 -12.28
C GLY A 81 4.69 3.77 -10.82
N TYR A 82 4.28 2.54 -10.49
CA TYR A 82 3.93 2.15 -9.12
C TYR A 82 5.14 2.24 -8.19
N GLU A 83 6.30 1.73 -8.61
CA GLU A 83 7.53 1.87 -7.84
C GLU A 83 7.94 3.33 -7.64
N ALA A 84 7.85 4.16 -8.69
CA ALA A 84 8.18 5.58 -8.60
C ALA A 84 7.26 6.32 -7.62
N GLN A 85 5.96 6.03 -7.66
CA GLN A 85 4.98 6.57 -6.73
C GLN A 85 5.27 6.15 -5.29
N LEU A 86 5.50 4.85 -5.06
CA LEU A 86 5.83 4.33 -3.73
C LEU A 86 7.12 4.94 -3.17
N ARG A 87 8.17 5.09 -4.01
CA ARG A 87 9.41 5.77 -3.61
C ARG A 87 9.19 7.23 -3.23
N ASN A 88 8.27 7.92 -3.92
CA ASN A 88 7.89 9.29 -3.53
C ASN A 88 7.19 9.31 -2.17
N TYR A 89 6.27 8.38 -1.91
CA TYR A 89 5.65 8.23 -0.58
C TYR A 89 6.69 8.00 0.51
N MET A 90 7.63 7.08 0.28
CA MET A 90 8.71 6.82 1.23
C MET A 90 9.58 8.05 1.48
N LYS A 91 9.88 8.85 0.44
CA LYS A 91 10.63 10.10 0.60
C LYS A 91 9.90 11.09 1.52
N ILE A 92 8.59 11.27 1.32
CA ILE A 92 7.76 12.15 2.16
C ILE A 92 7.76 11.65 3.61
N LEU A 93 7.53 10.34 3.82
CA LEU A 93 7.49 9.73 5.15
C LEU A 93 8.82 9.85 5.89
N ARG A 94 9.97 9.74 5.21
CA ARG A 94 11.29 9.96 5.81
C ARG A 94 11.46 11.40 6.31
N GLY A 95 10.83 12.37 5.65
CA GLY A 95 10.80 13.76 6.13
C GLY A 95 9.90 13.97 7.35
N VAL A 96 8.77 13.27 7.42
CA VAL A 96 7.79 13.39 8.52
C VAL A 96 8.23 12.59 9.75
N TYR A 97 8.86 11.43 9.56
CA TYR A 97 9.28 10.50 10.61
C TYR A 97 10.78 10.19 10.53
N PRO A 98 11.66 11.19 10.74
CA PRO A 98 13.10 11.06 10.50
C PRO A 98 13.80 9.99 11.35
N GLU A 99 13.26 9.71 12.55
CA GLU A 99 13.80 8.72 13.49
C GLU A 99 13.31 7.29 13.24
N ARG A 100 12.45 7.08 12.22
CA ARG A 100 11.86 5.76 11.93
C ARG A 100 12.36 5.25 10.58
N ARG A 101 12.61 3.94 10.52
CA ARG A 101 12.84 3.26 9.25
C ARG A 101 11.58 3.34 8.40
N VAL A 102 11.72 3.57 7.10
CA VAL A 102 10.58 3.65 6.18
C VAL A 102 10.65 2.52 5.18
N GLU A 103 9.59 1.73 5.11
CA GLU A 103 9.42 0.63 4.15
C GLU A 103 8.20 0.90 3.26
N GLY A 104 8.28 0.47 2.00
CA GLY A 104 7.18 0.50 1.04
C GLY A 104 6.79 -0.91 0.62
N VAL A 105 5.49 -1.12 0.43
CA VAL A 105 4.90 -2.38 -0.01
C VAL A 105 3.95 -2.10 -1.17
N ILE A 106 4.12 -2.80 -2.29
CA ILE A 106 3.13 -2.88 -3.36
C ILE A 106 2.46 -4.25 -3.25
N ALA A 107 1.15 -4.27 -3.10
CA ALA A 107 0.37 -5.50 -3.01
C ALA A 107 -0.48 -5.67 -4.29
N TYR A 108 -0.09 -6.60 -5.15
CA TYR A 108 -0.81 -6.93 -6.38
C TYR A 108 -1.88 -7.98 -6.07
N ILE A 109 -3.12 -7.55 -5.85
CA ILE A 109 -4.21 -8.37 -5.31
C ILE A 109 -4.56 -9.53 -6.25
N ASP A 110 -4.81 -9.26 -7.53
CA ASP A 110 -5.19 -10.28 -8.52
C ASP A 110 -4.05 -11.25 -8.85
N LEU A 111 -2.80 -10.83 -8.63
CA LEU A 111 -1.61 -11.67 -8.86
C LEU A 111 -1.21 -12.47 -7.61
N GLY A 112 -1.67 -12.06 -6.42
CA GLY A 112 -1.24 -12.66 -5.16
C GLY A 112 0.23 -12.39 -4.83
N GLU A 113 0.78 -11.27 -5.32
CA GLU A 113 2.20 -10.95 -5.20
C GLU A 113 2.42 -9.70 -4.37
N VAL A 114 3.57 -9.67 -3.67
CA VAL A 114 3.99 -8.53 -2.85
C VAL A 114 5.40 -8.11 -3.20
N THR A 115 5.58 -6.85 -3.55
CA THR A 115 6.90 -6.22 -3.72
C THR A 115 7.22 -5.33 -2.53
N ARG A 116 8.43 -5.45 -2.00
CA ARG A 116 8.93 -4.61 -0.89
C ARG A 116 10.08 -3.73 -1.33
N ILE A 117 10.06 -2.48 -0.89
CA ILE A 117 11.12 -1.49 -1.12
C ILE A 117 11.54 -0.92 0.23
N THR A 118 12.84 -0.89 0.52
CA THR A 118 13.41 -0.33 1.76
C THR A 118 14.15 0.98 1.53
#